data_AF-A0A1I6HJA8-F1
#
_entry.id   AF-A0A1I6HJA8-F1
#
_cell.length_a   1.000
_cell.length_b   1.000
_cell.length_c   1.000
_cell.angle_alpha   90.00
_cell.angle_beta   90.00
_cell.angle_gamma   90.00
#
_symmetry.space_group_name_H-M   'P 1'
#
loop_
_entity.id
_entity.type
_entity.pdbx_description
1 polymer ?
#
loop_
_entity_poly.entity_id
_entity_poly.type
_entity_poly.pdbx_seq_one_letter_code
_entity_poly.pdbx_strand_id
1 'polypeptide(L)'
;MMRALTLIPVAALLAACVPPGAVTEKPKGPPIDIVEAARAGDTTRVVLRYKDGEAIPAADENRAVVRAMEIACQDGESAIPDTRTRADGLLTVNVFCVGVLESDQVIDGSGLRT
;
A
#
# COMPACT_ATOMS: atom_id res chain seq x y z
N MET A 1 -26.58 -53.33 -18.83
CA MET A 1 -25.18 -53.25 -19.28
C MET A 1 -24.75 -51.79 -19.23
N MET A 2 -23.98 -51.41 -18.22
CA MET A 2 -23.51 -50.04 -17.96
C MET A 2 -22.13 -49.83 -18.59
N ARG A 3 -21.89 -48.71 -19.28
CA ARG A 3 -20.54 -48.23 -19.57
C ARG A 3 -20.46 -46.70 -19.61
N ALA A 4 -19.89 -46.20 -18.51
CA ALA A 4 -19.24 -44.94 -18.20
C ALA A 4 -19.18 -43.82 -19.26
N LEU A 5 -19.76 -42.65 -18.89
CA LEU A 5 -19.27 -41.35 -19.33
C LEU A 5 -17.92 -41.08 -18.65
N THR A 6 -16.88 -40.86 -19.45
CA THR A 6 -15.58 -40.38 -18.98
C THR A 6 -15.66 -38.88 -18.71
N LEU A 7 -15.70 -38.50 -17.44
CA LEU A 7 -15.47 -37.14 -16.96
C LEU A 7 -14.00 -36.76 -17.20
N ILE A 8 -13.78 -35.72 -18.01
CA ILE A 8 -12.48 -35.08 -18.21
C ILE A 8 -12.14 -34.35 -16.91
N PRO A 9 -10.98 -34.61 -16.27
CA PRO A 9 -10.61 -33.92 -15.04
C PRO A 9 -10.27 -32.47 -15.35
N VAL A 10 -11.10 -31.54 -14.88
CA VAL A 10 -10.91 -30.08 -14.89
C VAL A 10 -9.87 -29.68 -13.83
N ALA A 11 -8.73 -30.36 -13.80
CA ALA A 11 -7.64 -30.08 -12.86
C ALA A 11 -6.37 -29.54 -13.57
N ALA A 12 -6.38 -29.47 -14.90
CA ALA A 12 -5.19 -29.18 -15.69
C ALA A 12 -5.13 -27.76 -16.31
N LEU A 13 -6.07 -26.85 -15.99
CA LEU A 13 -6.21 -25.57 -16.71
C LEU A 13 -5.91 -24.30 -15.90
N LEU A 14 -5.41 -24.38 -14.66
CA LEU A 14 -5.07 -23.18 -13.85
C LEU A 14 -3.59 -23.03 -13.51
N ALA A 15 -2.70 -23.88 -14.03
CA ALA A 15 -1.26 -23.79 -13.80
C ALA A 15 -0.50 -23.03 -14.91
N ALA A 16 -1.18 -22.17 -15.68
CA ALA A 16 -0.53 -21.34 -16.68
C ALA A 16 0.06 -20.08 -16.04
N CYS A 17 1.34 -20.21 -15.67
CA CYS A 17 2.34 -19.14 -15.72
C CYS A 17 2.05 -17.83 -14.98
N VAL A 18 2.03 -17.86 -13.64
CA VAL A 18 2.64 -16.75 -12.88
C VAL A 18 4.08 -17.18 -12.59
N PRO A 19 5.10 -16.65 -13.28
CA PRO A 19 6.48 -17.05 -13.02
C PRO A 19 6.82 -16.74 -11.54
N PRO A 20 7.44 -17.69 -10.81
CA PRO A 20 7.97 -17.43 -9.48
C PRO A 20 9.23 -16.58 -9.66
N GLY A 21 9.06 -15.27 -9.56
CA GLY A 21 10.16 -14.33 -9.49
C GLY A 21 9.73 -13.19 -8.60
N ALA A 22 10.18 -13.21 -7.34
CA ALA A 22 10.17 -12.01 -6.53
C ALA A 22 10.85 -10.93 -7.35
N VAL A 23 10.11 -9.89 -7.73
CA VAL A 23 10.70 -8.68 -8.32
C VAL A 23 11.43 -7.98 -7.18
N THR A 24 12.57 -8.54 -6.80
CA THR A 24 13.56 -7.87 -5.96
C THR A 24 14.34 -6.96 -6.91
N GLU A 25 13.64 -6.09 -7.64
CA GLU A 25 14.31 -4.90 -8.16
C GLU A 25 14.67 -4.12 -6.90
N LYS A 26 15.94 -4.20 -6.52
CA LYS A 26 16.54 -3.27 -5.57
C LYS A 26 16.03 -1.87 -5.98
N PRO A 27 15.47 -1.08 -5.05
CA PRO A 27 14.87 0.21 -5.39
C PRO A 27 15.84 1.02 -6.25
N LYS A 28 15.41 1.39 -7.46
CA LYS A 28 16.24 2.06 -8.47
C LYS A 28 16.51 3.51 -8.08
N GLY A 29 17.47 3.75 -7.20
CA GLY A 29 17.96 5.10 -6.89
C GLY A 29 18.71 5.19 -5.57
N PRO A 30 19.22 6.38 -5.21
CA PRO A 30 19.85 6.60 -3.91
C PRO A 30 18.87 6.29 -2.75
N PRO A 31 19.37 5.91 -1.57
CA PRO A 31 18.54 5.72 -0.40
C PRO A 31 17.77 7.00 -0.07
N ILE A 32 16.48 6.86 0.24
CA ILE A 32 15.62 7.97 0.67
C ILE A 32 15.70 8.09 2.19
N ASP A 33 15.93 9.30 2.66
CA ASP A 33 15.99 9.68 4.06
C ASP A 33 14.69 10.39 4.49
N ILE A 34 14.33 10.24 5.76
CA ILE A 34 13.14 10.85 6.35
C ILE A 34 13.63 12.01 7.21
N VAL A 35 13.36 13.22 6.74
CA VAL A 35 13.73 14.45 7.45
C VAL A 35 12.76 14.71 8.59
N GLU A 36 11.48 14.47 8.35
CA GLU A 36 10.41 14.69 9.31
C GLU A 36 9.27 13.70 9.05
N ALA A 37 8.67 13.20 10.13
CA ALA A 37 7.39 12.51 10.09
C ALA A 37 6.55 13.00 11.28
N ALA A 38 5.52 13.78 11.01
CA ALA A 38 4.68 14.42 12.02
C ALA A 38 3.21 14.07 11.79
N ARG A 39 2.57 13.50 12.80
CA ARG A 39 1.16 13.10 12.74
C ARG A 39 0.25 14.14 13.39
N ALA A 40 -0.85 14.46 12.71
CA ALA A 40 -1.91 15.35 13.16
C ALA A 40 -3.27 14.71 12.87
N GLY A 41 -3.87 14.09 13.90
CA GLY A 41 -5.09 13.29 13.74
C GLY A 41 -4.85 12.09 12.83
N ASP A 42 -5.68 11.98 11.78
CA ASP A 42 -5.62 10.90 10.79
C ASP A 42 -4.68 11.23 9.63
N THR A 43 -3.97 12.36 9.66
CA THR A 43 -3.02 12.73 8.60
C THR A 43 -1.60 12.77 9.15
N THR A 44 -0.68 12.13 8.45
CA THR A 44 0.76 12.20 8.72
C THR A 44 1.46 12.95 7.59
N ARG A 45 2.19 14.01 7.96
CA ARG A 45 3.09 14.74 7.08
C ARG A 45 4.45 14.06 7.11
N VAL A 46 4.94 13.64 5.95
CA VAL A 46 6.27 13.03 5.78
C VAL A 46 7.12 13.89 4.85
N VAL A 47 8.32 14.27 5.29
CA VAL A 47 9.28 15.06 4.51
C VAL A 47 10.48 14.20 4.16
N LEU A 48 10.80 14.14 2.87
CA LEU A 48 11.77 13.21 2.28
C LEU A 48 12.81 13.93 1.45
N ARG A 49 14.02 13.37 1.42
CA ARG A 49 15.11 13.72 0.50
C ARG A 49 15.97 12.50 0.20
N TYR A 50 16.90 12.58 -0.73
CA TYR A 50 17.94 11.57 -0.80
C TYR A 50 18.95 11.71 0.32
N LYS A 51 19.52 10.58 0.73
CA LYS A 51 20.49 10.52 1.83
C LYS A 51 21.79 11.27 1.54
N ASP A 52 22.13 11.45 0.27
CA ASP A 52 23.23 12.30 -0.20
C ASP A 52 22.91 13.80 -0.15
N GLY A 53 21.68 14.17 0.20
CA GLY A 53 21.20 15.56 0.27
C GLY A 53 20.60 16.07 -1.05
N GLU A 54 20.59 15.28 -2.12
CA GLU A 54 19.96 15.66 -3.37
C GLU A 54 18.42 15.65 -3.29
N ALA A 55 17.81 16.48 -4.13
CA ALA A 55 16.37 16.50 -4.28
C ALA A 55 15.88 15.26 -5.03
N ILE A 56 14.76 14.69 -4.56
CA ILE A 56 14.15 13.54 -5.23
C ILE A 56 13.53 14.01 -6.57
N PRO A 57 13.97 13.51 -7.74
CA PRO A 57 13.43 13.95 -9.03
C PRO A 57 11.99 13.45 -9.26
N ALA A 58 11.28 14.03 -10.22
CA ALA A 58 9.91 13.63 -10.58
C ALA A 58 9.79 12.15 -10.99
N ALA A 59 10.81 11.64 -11.69
CA ALA A 59 10.87 10.24 -12.10
C ALA A 59 10.88 9.26 -10.92
N ASP A 60 11.21 9.74 -9.71
CA ASP A 60 11.37 8.91 -8.52
C ASP A 60 10.42 9.24 -7.37
N GLU A 61 9.45 10.10 -7.65
CA GLU A 61 8.48 10.55 -6.66
C GLU A 61 7.61 9.39 -6.16
N ASN A 62 7.21 8.48 -7.04
CA ASN A 62 6.37 7.35 -6.66
C ASN A 62 7.06 6.44 -5.65
N ARG A 63 8.39 6.23 -5.77
CA ARG A 63 9.13 5.47 -4.76
C ARG A 63 9.11 6.20 -3.42
N ALA A 64 9.31 7.51 -3.43
CA ALA A 64 9.29 8.33 -2.23
C ALA A 64 7.91 8.33 -1.56
N VAL A 65 6.84 8.37 -2.34
CA VAL A 65 5.46 8.29 -1.84
C VAL A 65 5.18 6.92 -1.20
N VAL A 66 5.58 5.83 -1.84
CA VAL A 66 5.46 4.49 -1.23
C VAL A 66 6.24 4.44 0.09
N ARG A 67 7.46 4.98 0.10
CA ARG A 67 8.25 5.08 1.33
C ARG A 67 7.57 5.92 2.41
N ALA A 68 6.90 7.01 2.05
CA ALA A 68 6.11 7.80 2.99
C ALA A 68 4.97 6.98 3.59
N MET A 69 4.26 6.23 2.75
CA MET A 69 3.13 5.40 3.17
C MET A 69 3.57 4.27 4.12
N GLU A 70 4.73 3.66 3.90
CA GLU A 70 5.30 2.61 4.77
C GLU A 70 5.54 3.08 6.22
N ILE A 71 5.76 4.37 6.43
CA ILE A 71 6.09 4.92 7.75
C ILE A 71 4.97 5.76 8.37
N ALA A 72 3.99 6.18 7.57
CA ALA A 72 3.07 7.23 7.94
C ALA A 72 2.04 6.78 8.99
N CYS A 73 1.63 5.52 8.93
CA CYS A 73 0.50 4.98 9.68
C CYS A 73 0.93 3.92 10.70
N GLN A 74 0.11 3.75 11.72
CA GLN A 74 0.30 2.73 12.77
C GLN A 74 -0.21 1.36 12.28
N ASP A 75 0.14 0.31 13.02
CA ASP A 75 -0.34 -1.03 12.74
C ASP A 75 -1.88 -1.08 12.77
N GLY A 76 -2.48 -1.68 11.73
CA GLY A 76 -3.93 -1.76 11.57
C GLY A 76 -4.56 -0.60 10.79
N GLU A 77 -3.75 0.39 10.38
CA GLU A 77 -4.19 1.49 9.54
C GLU A 77 -3.75 1.29 8.08
N SER A 78 -4.59 1.73 7.15
CA SER A 78 -4.27 1.80 5.73
C SER A 78 -3.81 3.21 5.36
N ALA A 79 -2.64 3.30 4.73
CA ALA A 79 -2.08 4.55 4.23
C ALA A 79 -2.70 4.93 2.88
N ILE A 80 -3.17 6.17 2.75
CA ILE A 80 -3.67 6.78 1.52
C ILE A 80 -2.89 8.07 1.27
N PRO A 81 -2.11 8.18 0.19
CA PRO A 81 -1.41 9.42 -0.12
C PRO A 81 -2.43 10.48 -0.58
N ASP A 82 -2.44 11.64 0.08
CA ASP A 82 -3.34 12.75 -0.21
C ASP A 82 -2.67 13.76 -1.14
N THR A 83 -1.72 14.52 -0.61
CA THR A 83 -1.09 15.64 -1.30
C THR A 83 0.44 15.54 -1.31
N ARG A 84 1.05 16.12 -2.34
CA ARG A 84 2.50 16.12 -2.56
C ARG A 84 2.96 17.54 -2.86
N THR A 85 4.05 17.96 -2.23
CA THR A 85 4.59 19.31 -2.43
C THR A 85 6.11 19.28 -2.46
N ARG A 86 6.70 20.04 -3.38
CA ARG A 86 8.14 20.20 -3.53
C ARG A 86 8.53 21.61 -3.10
N ALA A 87 9.44 21.71 -2.16
CA ALA A 87 10.01 22.98 -1.72
C ALA A 87 11.43 22.74 -1.21
N ASP A 88 12.36 23.63 -1.53
CA ASP A 88 13.72 23.64 -0.98
C ASP A 88 14.48 22.31 -1.11
N GLY A 89 14.25 21.57 -2.21
CA GLY A 89 14.86 20.26 -2.45
C GLY A 89 14.24 19.10 -1.66
N LEU A 90 13.18 19.36 -0.88
CA LEU A 90 12.44 18.38 -0.11
C LEU A 90 11.13 18.00 -0.82
N LEU A 91 10.75 16.73 -0.67
CA LEU A 91 9.43 16.23 -1.04
C LEU A 91 8.60 16.03 0.24
N THR A 92 7.54 16.81 0.38
CA THR A 92 6.53 16.60 1.42
C THR A 92 5.40 15.76 0.86
N VAL A 93 5.03 14.68 1.54
CA VAL A 93 3.88 13.82 1.25
C VAL A 93 2.97 13.82 2.47
N ASN A 94 1.72 14.24 2.30
CA ASN A 94 0.70 14.04 3.32
C ASN A 94 0.01 12.70 3.06
N VAL A 95 -0.10 11.89 4.10
CA VAL A 95 -0.69 10.56 4.05
C VAL A 95 -1.82 10.49 5.06
N PHE A 96 -3.01 10.13 4.59
CA PHE A 96 -4.16 9.85 5.44
C PHE A 96 -4.11 8.39 5.91
N CYS A 97 -4.33 8.17 7.20
CA CYS A 97 -4.27 6.88 7.86
C CYS A 97 -5.68 6.47 8.27
N VAL A 98 -6.19 5.40 7.66
CA VAL A 98 -7.56 4.92 7.89
C VAL A 98 -7.53 3.59 8.62
N GLY A 99 -8.06 3.55 9.84
CA GLY A 99 -8.34 2.29 10.54
C GLY A 99 -9.70 1.74 10.13
N VAL A 100 -9.79 0.44 9.82
CA VAL A 100 -11.08 -0.26 9.73
C VAL A 100 -11.30 -0.96 11.07
N LEU A 101 -12.36 -0.56 11.77
CA LEU A 101 -12.84 -1.31 12.93
C LEU A 101 -13.59 -2.52 12.40
N GLU A 102 -12.96 -3.69 12.40
CA GLU A 102 -13.70 -4.95 12.22
C GLU A 102 -14.63 -5.14 13.42
N SER A 103 -15.93 -5.07 13.15
CA SER A 103 -16.97 -5.36 14.13
C SER A 103 -17.62 -6.68 13.74
N ASP A 104 -17.56 -7.67 14.64
CA ASP A 104 -18.30 -8.93 14.52
C ASP A 104 -19.83 -8.74 14.65
N GLN A 105 -20.31 -7.50 14.72
CA GLN A 105 -21.73 -7.18 14.78
C GLN A 105 -22.39 -7.46 13.44
N VAL A 106 -23.03 -8.61 13.34
CA VAL A 106 -24.07 -8.85 12.35
C VAL A 106 -25.26 -7.96 12.69
N ILE A 107 -25.46 -6.88 11.93
CA ILE A 107 -26.68 -6.07 11.99
C ILE A 107 -27.79 -6.89 11.32
N ASP A 108 -28.42 -7.80 12.05
CA ASP A 108 -29.48 -8.69 11.55
C ASP A 108 -30.88 -8.05 11.59
N GLY A 109 -30.98 -6.81 12.09
CA GLY A 109 -32.23 -6.07 12.19
C GLY A 109 -33.21 -6.61 13.24
N SER A 110 -32.85 -7.65 14.01
CA SER A 110 -33.73 -8.28 15.02
C SER A 110 -34.13 -7.35 16.16
N GLY A 111 -33.36 -6.27 16.38
CA GLY A 111 -33.62 -5.24 17.38
C GLY A 111 -34.36 -3.99 16.88
N LEU A 112 -34.65 -3.87 15.57
CA LEU A 112 -35.36 -2.70 15.04
C LEU A 112 -36.84 -2.79 15.38
N ARG A 113 -37.30 -2.01 16.36
CA ARG A 113 -38.72 -1.84 16.66
C ARG A 113 -39.30 -0.74 15.77
N THR A 114 -40.33 -1.09 15.00
CA THR A 114 -41.18 -0.18 14.22
C THR A 114 -42.11 0.63 15.11
#